data_AF-A0AAD9DGN7-F1
#
_entry.id   AF-A0AAD9DGN7-F1
#
_cell.length_a   1.000
_cell.length_b   1.000
_cell.length_c   1.000
_cell.angle_alpha   90.00
_cell.angle_beta   90.00
_cell.angle_gamma   90.00
#
_symmetry.space_group_name_H-M   'P 1'
#
loop_
_entity.id
_entity.type
_entity.pdbx_description
1 polymer ?
#
loop_
_entity_poly.entity_id
_entity_poly.type
_entity_poly.pdbx_seq_one_letter_code
_entity_poly.pdbx_strand_id
1 'polypeptide(L)'
;MLHLGVNYRGKKMQLEQCAYNDATFRVPDNNGYQPQQICILGNSSTFGQCLRTTLDLNEICTELQQQGQSACCISQDPGRFVCNYTYCLSLDQCQSVNDSLEKNMQQSTKQLVGCHSLFLHVTPFAEIPEDNQLGFIVGLLKLIDKSISQEMKNGTSTKIRDD
;
A
#
# COMPACT_ATOMS: atom_id res chain seq x y z
N MET A 1 -3.02 -0.93 -6.73
CA MET A 1 -1.94 0.03 -7.06
C MET A 1 -0.72 -0.30 -6.24
N LEU A 2 0.46 -0.36 -6.86
CA LEU A 2 1.73 -0.54 -6.17
C LEU A 2 2.62 0.66 -6.50
N HIS A 3 3.03 1.37 -5.46
CA HIS A 3 3.97 2.50 -5.55
C HIS A 3 5.35 2.07 -5.08
N LEU A 4 6.38 2.64 -5.69
CA LEU A 4 7.76 2.40 -5.30
C LEU A 4 8.44 3.74 -5.06
N GLY A 5 9.20 3.83 -3.96
CA GLY A 5 10.00 5.00 -3.63
C GLY A 5 11.32 4.59 -3.01
N VAL A 6 12.35 5.42 -3.14
CA VAL A 6 13.67 5.11 -2.59
C VAL A 6 13.78 5.66 -1.17
N ASN A 7 14.01 4.79 -0.19
CA ASN A 7 14.54 5.19 1.10
C ASN A 7 16.07 5.21 1.00
N TYR A 8 16.65 6.40 0.79
CA TYR A 8 18.10 6.54 0.56
C TYR A 8 18.99 6.08 1.73
N ARG A 9 18.43 5.96 2.94
CA ARG A 9 19.11 5.41 4.13
C ARG A 9 18.66 3.99 4.46
N GLY A 10 17.73 3.44 3.69
CA GLY A 10 17.15 2.14 3.90
C GLY A 10 18.16 1.04 3.64
N LYS A 11 18.10 -0.01 4.46
CA LYS A 11 18.91 -1.23 4.33
C LYS A 11 18.07 -2.48 4.03
N LYS A 12 16.75 -2.31 3.99
CA LYS A 12 15.76 -3.35 3.74
C LYS A 12 14.67 -2.79 2.84
N MET A 13 14.02 -3.68 2.09
CA MET A 13 12.78 -3.40 1.37
C MET A 13 11.65 -3.23 2.40
N GLN A 14 10.99 -2.08 2.45
CA GLN A 14 9.96 -1.80 3.47
C GLN A 14 8.57 -1.80 2.84
N LEU A 15 7.72 -2.72 3.29
CA LEU A 15 6.30 -2.75 2.96
C LEU A 15 5.58 -1.78 3.89
N GLU A 16 5.10 -0.65 3.38
CA GLU A 16 4.46 0.38 4.19
C GLU A 16 3.02 -0.02 4.52
N GLN A 17 2.74 -0.26 5.80
CA GLN A 17 1.43 -0.65 6.31
C GLN A 17 0.42 0.49 6.28
N CYS A 18 0.90 1.73 6.31
CA CYS A 18 0.05 2.90 6.38
C CYS A 18 0.66 4.14 5.73
N ALA A 19 -0.21 5.12 5.45
CA ALA A 19 0.13 6.50 5.18
C ALA A 19 -0.58 7.43 6.15
N TYR A 20 -0.10 8.66 6.26
CA TYR A 20 -0.65 9.68 7.13
C TYR A 20 -1.15 10.85 6.32
N ASN A 21 -2.35 11.36 6.65
CA ASN A 21 -2.91 12.59 6.12
C ASN A 21 -2.15 13.84 6.63
N ASP A 22 -0.88 13.93 6.26
CA ASP A 22 0.09 14.89 6.77
C ASP A 22 1.13 15.22 5.69
N ALA A 23 1.05 16.45 5.18
CA ALA A 23 2.04 17.05 4.30
C ALA A 23 2.92 18.03 5.10
N THR A 24 3.92 17.48 5.80
CA THR A 24 4.95 18.25 6.52
C THR A 24 6.34 17.96 5.93
N PHE A 25 6.65 18.59 4.80
CA PHE A 25 7.84 18.29 4.02
C PHE A 25 9.08 18.94 4.64
N ARG A 26 10.06 18.12 5.04
CA ARG A 26 11.33 18.60 5.63
C ARG A 26 12.16 19.44 4.66
N VAL A 27 12.07 19.13 3.37
CA VAL A 27 12.76 19.81 2.27
C VAL A 27 11.75 20.07 1.15
N PRO A 28 11.95 21.07 0.29
CA PRO A 28 11.08 21.27 -0.87
C PRO A 28 11.15 20.08 -1.82
N ASP A 29 10.06 19.83 -2.54
CA ASP A 29 10.08 18.95 -3.70
C ASP A 29 10.80 19.60 -4.90
N ASN A 30 10.84 18.88 -6.03
CA ASN A 30 11.53 19.35 -7.24
C ASN A 30 10.93 20.64 -7.84
N ASN A 31 9.70 20.99 -7.47
CA ASN A 31 9.02 22.22 -7.91
C ASN A 31 9.04 23.32 -6.83
N GLY A 32 9.74 23.11 -5.72
CA GLY A 32 9.80 24.07 -4.61
C GLY A 32 8.64 23.97 -3.63
N TYR A 33 7.71 23.02 -3.79
CA TYR A 33 6.59 22.87 -2.87
C TYR A 33 7.06 22.27 -1.55
N GLN A 34 6.80 22.97 -0.44
CA GLN A 34 7.24 22.57 0.90
C GLN A 34 6.15 22.83 1.95
N PRO A 35 5.03 22.08 1.91
CA PRO A 35 3.93 22.26 2.85
C PRO A 35 4.38 21.97 4.29
N GLN A 36 3.76 22.69 5.24
CA GLN A 36 4.00 22.54 6.67
C GLN A 36 2.66 22.31 7.38
N GLN A 37 2.47 21.11 7.95
CA GLN A 37 1.27 20.73 8.69
C GLN A 37 -0.04 20.93 7.90
N ILE A 38 -0.02 20.61 6.61
CA ILE A 38 -1.20 20.68 5.75
C ILE A 38 -1.80 19.28 5.61
N CYS A 39 -3.13 19.15 5.65
CA CYS A 39 -3.79 17.90 5.29
C CYS A 39 -3.58 17.61 3.79
N ILE A 40 -3.25 16.36 3.47
CA ILE A 40 -3.18 15.88 2.08
C ILE A 40 -4.59 15.75 1.52
N LEU A 41 -5.47 15.16 2.31
CA LEU A 41 -6.89 15.01 2.04
C LEU A 41 -7.60 16.32 2.41
N GLY A 42 -8.66 16.68 1.69
CA GLY A 42 -9.35 17.96 1.85
C GLY A 42 -9.86 18.25 3.27
N ASN A 43 -10.43 19.45 3.47
CA ASN A 43 -10.73 20.03 4.78
C ASN A 43 -11.63 19.21 5.72
N SER A 44 -12.36 18.20 5.23
CA SER A 44 -13.16 17.30 6.05
C SER A 44 -12.35 16.21 6.76
N SER A 45 -11.09 16.01 6.40
CA SER A 45 -10.23 14.93 6.91
C SER A 45 -9.30 15.42 8.01
N THR A 46 -9.13 14.59 9.04
CA THR A 46 -8.30 14.92 10.21
C THR A 46 -6.82 14.93 9.85
N PHE A 47 -6.10 15.98 10.24
CA PHE A 47 -4.64 16.05 10.11
C PHE A 47 -3.97 14.87 10.83
N GLY A 48 -3.01 14.22 10.17
CA GLY A 48 -2.29 13.08 10.74
C GLY A 48 -3.12 11.78 10.81
N GLN A 49 -4.33 11.75 10.24
CA GLN A 49 -5.11 10.52 10.14
C GLN A 49 -4.30 9.40 9.47
N CYS A 50 -4.27 8.24 10.10
CA CYS A 50 -3.58 7.05 9.60
C CYS A 50 -4.52 6.25 8.69
N LEU A 51 -4.16 6.12 7.41
CA LEU A 51 -4.83 5.28 6.42
C LEU A 51 -4.00 4.00 6.25
N ARG A 52 -4.64 2.84 6.21
CA ARG A 52 -3.97 1.53 6.17
C ARG A 52 -4.28 0.79 4.89
N THR A 53 -3.32 0.02 4.40
CA THR A 53 -3.59 -0.95 3.33
C THR A 53 -4.51 -2.06 3.83
N THR A 54 -5.34 -2.58 2.93
CA THR A 54 -6.20 -3.75 3.17
C THR A 54 -5.46 -5.08 2.93
N LEU A 55 -4.25 -5.04 2.37
CA LEU A 55 -3.42 -6.24 2.16
C LEU A 55 -2.88 -6.77 3.49
N ASP A 56 -2.88 -8.09 3.68
CA ASP A 56 -2.22 -8.73 4.82
C ASP A 56 -0.70 -8.75 4.62
N LEU A 57 -0.05 -7.69 5.07
CA LEU A 57 1.40 -7.56 4.97
C LEU A 57 2.16 -8.56 5.84
N ASN A 58 1.55 -9.12 6.89
CA ASN A 58 2.23 -10.13 7.71
C ASN A 58 2.37 -11.44 6.94
N GLU A 59 1.28 -11.88 6.29
CA GLU A 59 1.31 -13.05 5.41
C GLU A 59 2.27 -12.83 4.24
N ILE A 60 2.12 -11.72 3.51
CA ILE A 60 2.98 -11.39 2.37
C ILE A 60 4.46 -11.32 2.79
N CYS A 61 4.79 -10.60 3.86
CA CYS A 61 6.18 -10.48 4.32
C CYS A 61 6.77 -11.82 4.76
N THR A 62 5.97 -12.65 5.43
CA THR A 62 6.41 -13.99 5.85
C THR A 62 6.70 -14.87 4.65
N GLU A 63 5.81 -14.88 3.65
CA GLU A 63 6.00 -15.68 2.43
C GLU A 63 7.21 -15.20 1.60
N LEU A 64 7.44 -13.89 1.47
CA LEU A 64 8.64 -13.35 0.81
C LEU A 64 9.92 -13.86 1.48
N GLN A 65 9.97 -13.79 2.81
CA GLN A 65 11.12 -14.25 3.58
C GLN A 65 11.36 -15.76 3.41
N GLN A 66 10.30 -16.56 3.36
CA GLN A 66 10.37 -18.00 3.08
C GLN A 66 10.86 -18.31 1.65
N GLN A 67 10.59 -17.42 0.69
CA GLN A 67 11.10 -17.51 -0.69
C GLN A 67 12.55 -17.02 -0.84
N GLY A 68 13.27 -16.81 0.26
CA GLY A 68 14.67 -16.36 0.27
C GLY A 68 14.85 -14.85 0.19
N GLN A 69 13.76 -14.07 0.23
CA GLN A 69 13.79 -12.61 0.19
C GLN A 69 13.82 -12.01 1.60
N SER A 70 14.85 -12.38 2.37
CA SER A 70 14.95 -12.04 3.81
C SER A 70 15.19 -10.55 4.11
N ALA A 71 15.60 -9.77 3.10
CA ALA A 71 15.88 -8.34 3.22
C ALA A 71 14.61 -7.46 3.16
N CYS A 72 13.52 -7.88 3.80
CA CYS A 72 12.29 -7.09 3.88
C CYS A 72 11.68 -7.01 5.28
N CYS A 73 10.89 -5.96 5.50
CA CYS A 73 10.14 -5.76 6.73
C CYS A 73 8.89 -4.94 6.50
N ILE A 74 7.95 -5.00 7.45
CA ILE A 74 6.80 -4.09 7.50
C ILE A 74 7.24 -2.79 8.16
N SER A 75 6.81 -1.66 7.61
CA SER A 75 7.03 -0.32 8.15
C SER A 75 5.70 0.36 8.44
N GLN A 76 5.67 1.19 9.47
CA GLN A 76 4.53 2.07 9.79
C GLN A 76 4.91 3.54 9.60
N ASP A 77 6.08 3.84 9.04
CA ASP A 77 6.54 5.20 8.83
C ASP A 77 7.01 5.39 7.37
N PRO A 78 6.11 5.80 6.46
CA PRO A 78 6.47 6.13 5.08
C PRO A 78 7.14 7.52 4.99
N GLY A 79 7.47 8.15 6.11
CA GLY A 79 7.97 9.52 6.21
C GLY A 79 6.87 10.57 6.03
N ARG A 80 7.28 11.82 5.80
CA ARG A 80 6.40 12.98 5.54
C ARG A 80 6.89 13.76 4.32
N PHE A 81 7.06 13.04 3.22
CA PHE A 81 7.46 13.62 1.93
C PHE A 81 6.56 13.07 0.81
N VAL A 82 7.00 13.17 -0.44
CA VAL A 82 6.23 12.78 -1.63
C VAL A 82 5.77 11.31 -1.60
N CYS A 83 6.54 10.40 -0.99
CA CYS A 83 6.16 9.00 -0.80
C CYS A 83 4.86 8.87 0.00
N ASN A 84 4.84 9.41 1.24
CA ASN A 84 3.66 9.45 2.09
C ASN A 84 2.49 10.19 1.41
N TYR A 85 2.77 11.33 0.76
CA TYR A 85 1.77 12.13 0.07
C TYR A 85 1.00 11.31 -0.97
N THR A 86 1.75 10.66 -1.87
CA THR A 86 1.19 9.84 -2.95
C THR A 86 0.47 8.60 -2.40
N TYR A 87 1.04 7.98 -1.37
CA TYR A 87 0.45 6.80 -0.76
C TYR A 87 -0.88 7.10 -0.08
N CYS A 88 -0.95 8.21 0.66
CA CYS A 88 -2.16 8.67 1.34
C CYS A 88 -3.31 8.89 0.36
N LEU A 89 -3.07 9.61 -0.75
CA LEU A 89 -4.07 9.80 -1.81
C LEU A 89 -4.56 8.48 -2.42
N SER A 90 -3.64 7.53 -2.63
CA SER A 90 -3.98 6.25 -3.24
C SER A 90 -4.78 5.33 -2.31
N LEU A 91 -4.49 5.37 -1.01
CA LEU A 91 -5.26 4.65 0.00
C LEU A 91 -6.68 5.23 0.12
N ASP A 92 -6.81 6.56 0.16
CA ASP A 92 -8.10 7.25 0.20
C ASP A 92 -8.97 6.94 -1.03
N GLN A 93 -8.35 6.96 -2.21
CA GLN A 93 -9.02 6.59 -3.46
C GLN A 93 -9.49 5.13 -3.44
N CYS A 94 -8.64 4.19 -3.01
CA CYS A 94 -9.05 2.79 -2.91
C CYS A 94 -10.16 2.57 -1.88
N GLN A 95 -10.12 3.26 -0.74
CA GLN A 95 -11.19 3.19 0.25
C GLN A 95 -12.51 3.70 -0.35
N SER A 96 -12.49 4.85 -1.02
CA SER A 96 -13.68 5.42 -1.67
C SER A 96 -14.28 4.49 -2.74
N VAL A 97 -13.43 3.80 -3.50
CA VAL A 97 -13.86 2.76 -4.44
C VAL A 97 -14.52 1.61 -3.68
N ASN A 98 -13.86 1.07 -2.66
CA ASN A 98 -14.37 -0.07 -1.89
C ASN A 98 -15.72 0.24 -1.21
N ASP A 99 -15.85 1.40 -0.57
CA ASP A 99 -17.10 1.86 0.03
C ASP A 99 -18.25 1.95 -1.00
N SER A 100 -17.92 2.37 -2.23
CA SER A 100 -18.90 2.45 -3.33
C SER A 100 -19.28 1.05 -3.83
N LEU A 101 -18.31 0.12 -3.89
CA LEU A 101 -18.58 -1.27 -4.26
C LEU A 101 -19.51 -1.94 -3.24
N GLU A 102 -19.28 -1.75 -1.94
CA GLU A 102 -20.12 -2.28 -0.87
C GLU A 102 -21.57 -1.77 -0.95
N LYS A 103 -21.75 -0.47 -1.17
CA LYS A 103 -23.09 0.14 -1.33
C LYS A 103 -23.83 -0.40 -2.56
N ASN A 104 -23.11 -0.62 -3.68
CA ASN A 104 -23.69 -1.11 -4.93
C ASN A 104 -23.86 -2.65 -4.96
N MET A 105 -23.19 -3.39 -4.07
CA MET A 105 -23.26 -4.85 -3.99
C MET A 105 -24.66 -5.36 -3.63
N GLN A 106 -25.49 -4.50 -3.04
CA GLN A 106 -26.90 -4.79 -2.77
C GLN A 106 -27.76 -4.83 -4.04
N GLN A 107 -27.24 -4.44 -5.22
CA GLN A 107 -27.99 -4.28 -6.46
C GLN A 107 -27.41 -5.02 -7.68
N SER A 108 -26.28 -5.74 -7.57
CA SER A 108 -25.65 -6.39 -8.74
C SER A 108 -25.11 -7.81 -8.47
N THR A 109 -25.21 -8.68 -9.48
CA THR A 109 -24.66 -10.05 -9.50
C THR A 109 -23.22 -10.14 -10.03
N LYS A 110 -22.56 -9.00 -10.32
CA LYS A 110 -21.20 -8.99 -10.87
C LYS A 110 -20.18 -9.14 -9.74
N GLN A 111 -19.20 -10.02 -9.94
CA GLN A 111 -18.07 -10.16 -9.03
C GLN A 111 -17.22 -8.89 -9.08
N LEU A 112 -17.21 -8.12 -7.99
CA LEU A 112 -16.45 -6.89 -7.85
C LEU A 112 -15.13 -7.21 -7.13
N VAL A 113 -14.03 -6.72 -7.68
CA VAL A 113 -12.70 -6.84 -7.07
C VAL A 113 -12.41 -5.55 -6.30
N GLY A 114 -12.00 -5.69 -5.04
CA GLY A 114 -11.58 -4.55 -4.22
C GLY A 114 -10.40 -3.80 -4.83
N CYS A 115 -10.30 -2.51 -4.52
CA CYS A 115 -9.13 -1.70 -4.77
C CYS A 115 -8.17 -1.83 -3.58
N HIS A 116 -6.92 -2.19 -3.87
CA HIS A 116 -5.85 -2.26 -2.89
C HIS A 116 -4.73 -1.30 -3.28
N SER A 117 -4.08 -0.69 -2.30
CA SER A 117 -2.91 0.17 -2.51
C SER A 117 -1.78 -0.24 -1.56
N LEU A 118 -0.56 -0.27 -2.05
CA LEU A 118 0.65 -0.54 -1.28
C LEU A 118 1.77 0.40 -1.72
N PHE A 119 2.59 0.83 -0.77
CA PHE A 119 3.85 1.50 -1.04
C PHE A 119 5.01 0.62 -0.59
N LEU A 120 5.99 0.45 -1.48
CA LEU A 120 7.23 -0.24 -1.23
C LEU A 120 8.38 0.77 -1.21
N HIS A 121 9.00 0.97 -0.04
CA HIS A 121 10.29 1.64 -0.01
C HIS A 121 11.40 0.65 -0.37
N VAL A 122 12.11 0.95 -1.46
CA VAL A 122 13.30 0.23 -1.89
C VAL A 122 14.56 0.94 -1.37
N THR A 123 15.68 0.24 -1.36
CA THR A 123 16.98 0.78 -0.93
C THR A 123 17.81 1.24 -2.14
N PRO A 124 18.91 1.97 -1.95
CA PRO A 124 19.88 2.18 -3.02
C PRO A 124 20.43 0.86 -3.57
N PHE A 125 20.79 0.83 -4.86
CA PHE A 125 21.36 -0.37 -5.48
C PHE A 125 22.71 -0.81 -4.89
N ALA A 126 23.41 0.10 -4.22
CA ALA A 126 24.62 -0.23 -3.44
C ALA A 126 24.32 -1.08 -2.20
N GLU A 127 23.09 -1.00 -1.65
CA GLU A 127 22.67 -1.80 -0.48
C GLU A 127 22.03 -3.13 -0.90
N ILE A 128 21.12 -3.08 -1.88
CA ILE A 128 20.53 -4.28 -2.48
C ILE A 128 20.62 -4.14 -4.00
N PRO A 129 21.36 -5.01 -4.71
CA PRO A 129 21.53 -4.92 -6.16
C PRO A 129 20.20 -4.87 -6.92
N GLU A 130 20.20 -4.16 -8.06
CA GLU A 130 19.01 -3.95 -8.89
C GLU A 130 18.30 -5.27 -9.25
N ASP A 131 19.04 -6.30 -9.70
CA ASP A 131 18.47 -7.61 -10.03
C ASP A 131 17.77 -8.27 -8.83
N ASN A 132 18.32 -8.11 -7.63
CA ASN A 132 17.72 -8.63 -6.41
C ASN A 132 16.46 -7.84 -6.03
N GLN A 133 16.46 -6.53 -6.22
CA GLN A 133 15.26 -5.70 -6.03
C GLN A 133 14.16 -6.05 -7.05
N LEU A 134 14.53 -6.30 -8.31
CA LEU A 134 13.60 -6.73 -9.34
C LEU A 134 12.99 -8.10 -9.00
N GLY A 135 13.82 -9.06 -8.59
CA GLY A 135 13.35 -10.36 -8.10
C GLY A 135 12.40 -10.21 -6.91
N PHE A 136 12.70 -9.31 -5.98
CA PHE A 136 11.81 -8.95 -4.86
C PHE A 136 10.46 -8.43 -5.36
N ILE A 137 10.46 -7.45 -6.24
CA ILE A 137 9.23 -6.83 -6.76
C ILE A 137 8.36 -7.85 -7.50
N VAL A 138 8.96 -8.74 -8.30
CA VAL A 138 8.24 -9.84 -8.98
C VAL A 138 7.63 -10.81 -7.97
N GLY A 139 8.37 -11.17 -6.92
CA GLY A 139 7.85 -12.01 -5.82
C GLY A 139 6.67 -11.36 -5.10
N LEU A 140 6.81 -10.07 -4.75
CA LEU A 140 5.76 -9.27 -4.13
C LEU A 140 4.50 -9.21 -5.00
N LEU A 141 4.62 -8.94 -6.30
CA LEU A 141 3.48 -8.87 -7.21
C LEU A 141 2.72 -10.21 -7.27
N LYS A 142 3.43 -11.34 -7.31
CA LYS A 142 2.83 -12.68 -7.29
C LYS A 142 2.05 -12.94 -5.99
N LEU A 143 2.57 -12.50 -4.86
CA LEU A 143 1.91 -12.67 -3.56
C LEU A 143 0.71 -11.74 -3.39
N ILE A 144 0.78 -10.52 -3.92
CA ILE A 144 -0.39 -9.62 -3.98
C ILE A 144 -1.49 -10.25 -4.83
N ASP A 145 -1.16 -10.77 -6.01
CA ASP A 145 -2.13 -11.45 -6.89
C ASP A 145 -2.76 -12.67 -6.20
N LYS A 146 -1.95 -13.49 -5.53
CA LYS A 146 -2.42 -14.63 -4.72
C LYS A 146 -3.39 -14.18 -3.62
N SER A 147 -3.04 -13.15 -2.86
CA SER A 147 -3.83 -12.62 -1.75
C SER A 147 -5.20 -12.12 -2.22
N ILE A 148 -5.22 -11.29 -3.27
CA ILE A 148 -6.46 -10.77 -3.87
C ILE A 148 -7.31 -11.91 -4.45
N SER A 149 -6.68 -12.87 -5.12
CA SER A 149 -7.38 -14.05 -5.68
C SER A 149 -8.02 -14.93 -4.61
N GLN A 150 -7.41 -15.04 -3.42
CA GLN A 150 -7.99 -15.78 -2.30
C GLN A 150 -9.17 -15.05 -1.68
N GLU A 151 -9.09 -13.72 -1.52
CA GLU A 151 -10.20 -12.88 -1.07
C GLU A 151 -11.44 -13.06 -1.97
N MET A 152 -11.24 -13.03 -3.29
CA MET A 152 -12.31 -13.26 -4.27
C MET A 152 -12.99 -14.63 -4.13
N LYS A 153 -12.23 -15.69 -3.80
CA LYS A 153 -12.77 -17.04 -3.59
C LYS A 153 -13.54 -17.11 -2.28
N ASN A 154 -13.02 -16.52 -1.21
CA ASN A 154 -13.63 -16.53 0.11
C ASN A 154 -14.97 -15.76 0.14
N GLY A 155 -15.04 -14.61 -0.55
CA GLY A 155 -16.28 -13.84 -0.70
C GLY A 155 -17.38 -14.52 -1.53
N THR A 156 -17.05 -15.57 -2.28
CA THR A 156 -18.02 -16.35 -3.07
C THR A 156 -18.61 -17.52 -2.26
N SER A 157 -17.82 -18.14 -1.36
CA SER A 157 -18.26 -19.29 -0.54
C SER A 157 -19.29 -18.94 0.54
N THR A 158 -19.36 -17.71 1.02
CA THR A 158 -20.34 -17.27 2.03
C THR A 158 -21.75 -17.05 1.49
N LYS A 159 -21.98 -17.15 0.17
CA LYS A 159 -23.32 -17.00 -0.46
C LYS A 159 -24.06 -18.32 -0.71
N ILE A 160 -23.53 -19.47 -0.29
CA ILE A 160 -24.19 -20.77 -0.40
C ILE A 160 -24.39 -21.33 1.01
N ARG A 161 -25.30 -20.74 1.77
CA ARG A 161 -25.94 -21.39 2.92
C ARG A 161 -27.24 -20.67 3.24
N ASP A 162 -28.28 -21.49 3.32
CA ASP A 162 -29.64 -21.27 3.78
C ASP A 162 -30.63 -20.73 2.74
N ASP A 163 -31.16 -21.67 1.95
CA ASP A 163 -32.60 -21.89 1.71
C ASP A 163 -32.90 -23.40 1.78
#